data_AF-A0A3C0FJE7-F1
#
_entry.id   AF-A0A3C0FJE7-F1
#
_cell.length_a   1.000
_cell.length_b   1.000
_cell.length_c   1.000
_cell.angle_alpha   90.00
_cell.angle_beta   90.00
_cell.angle_gamma   90.00
#
_symmetry.space_group_name_H-M   'P 1'
#
loop_
_entity.id
_entity.type
_entity.pdbx_description
1 polymer ?
#
loop_
_entity_poly.entity_id
_entity_poly.type
_entity_poly.pdbx_seq_one_letter_code
_entity_poly.pdbx_strand_id
1 'polypeptide(L)' 'MSAPTHTPPPGASAVLVLADGSVFWGRGVGARGEVVGEVCFNTSITGYQEIMT' A
#
# COMPACT_ATOMS: atom_id res chain seq x y z
N MET A 1 12.00 -14.56 10.06
CA MET A 1 10.89 -13.77 9.49
C MET A 1 9.65 -13.99 10.35
N SER A 2 9.07 -12.94 10.92
CA SER A 2 7.75 -13.04 11.56
C SER A 2 6.70 -13.24 10.48
N ALA A 3 5.75 -14.17 10.67
CA ALA A 3 4.67 -14.39 9.72
C ALA A 3 3.86 -13.10 9.50
N PRO A 4 3.33 -12.84 8.28
CA PRO A 4 2.44 -11.72 8.05
C PRO A 4 1.21 -11.86 8.96
N THR A 5 0.93 -10.86 9.78
CA THR A 5 -0.27 -10.86 10.62
C THR A 5 -1.44 -10.39 9.75
N HIS A 6 -2.37 -11.29 9.45
CA HIS A 6 -3.59 -10.99 8.67
C HIS A 6 -4.64 -10.20 9.48
N THR A 7 -4.35 -9.90 10.74
CA THR A 7 -5.19 -9.05 11.59
C THR A 7 -4.76 -7.59 11.45
N PRO A 8 -5.67 -6.66 11.14
CA PRO A 8 -5.35 -5.24 11.09
C PRO A 8 -4.87 -4.73 12.47
N PRO A 9 -3.74 -4.02 12.55
CA PRO A 9 -3.32 -3.37 13.79
C PRO A 9 -4.24 -2.18 14.10
N PRO A 10 -4.31 -1.74 15.38
CA PRO A 10 -5.09 -0.57 15.76
C PRO A 10 -4.76 0.67 14.93
N GLY A 11 -5.77 1.32 14.36
CA GLY A 11 -5.63 2.55 13.57
C GLY A 11 -5.22 2.36 12.10
N ALA A 12 -5.16 1.11 11.62
CA ALA A 12 -5.11 0.83 10.18
C ALA A 12 -6.50 0.99 9.54
N SER A 13 -6.53 1.55 8.33
CA SER A 13 -7.76 1.73 7.53
C SER A 13 -7.62 1.26 6.08
N ALA A 14 -6.44 0.79 5.68
CA ALA A 14 -6.14 0.25 4.36
C ALA A 14 -5.07 -0.87 4.46
N VAL A 15 -4.93 -1.65 3.39
CA VAL A 15 -3.95 -2.74 3.28
C VAL A 15 -3.40 -2.82 1.84
N LEU A 16 -2.11 -3.10 1.70
CA LEU A 16 -1.46 -3.51 0.45
C LEU A 16 -1.10 -4.99 0.56
N VAL A 17 -1.62 -5.81 -0.35
CA VAL A 17 -1.35 -7.25 -0.43
C VAL A 17 -0.60 -7.54 -1.72
N LEU A 18 0.52 -8.25 -1.62
CA LEU A 18 1.34 -8.64 -2.77
C LEU A 18 1.05 -10.09 -3.20
N ALA A 19 1.39 -10.41 -4.45
CA ALA A 19 1.17 -11.73 -5.02
C ALA A 19 1.93 -12.87 -4.30
N ASP A 20 3.02 -12.54 -3.60
CA ASP A 20 3.79 -13.49 -2.78
C ASP A 20 3.15 -13.77 -1.40
N GLY A 21 2.02 -13.13 -1.08
CA GLY A 21 1.33 -13.24 0.20
C GLY A 21 1.80 -12.24 1.26
N SER A 22 2.74 -11.34 0.94
CA SER A 22 3.13 -10.25 1.84
C SER A 22 1.96 -9.29 2.09
N VAL A 23 1.76 -8.89 3.36
CA VAL A 23 0.65 -8.02 3.79
C VAL A 23 1.22 -6.80 4.53
N PHE A 24 0.87 -5.60 4.04
CA PHE A 24 1.28 -4.33 4.62
C PHE A 24 0.05 -3.50 5.01
N TRP A 25 -0.19 -3.38 6.32
CA TRP A 25 -1.28 -2.55 6.86
C TRP A 25 -0.89 -1.08 6.93
N GLY A 26 -1.82 -0.19 6.59
CA GLY A 26 -1.59 1.25 6.56
C GLY A 26 -2.87 2.07 6.75
N ARG A 27 -2.76 3.37 6.45
CA ARG A 27 -3.90 4.31 6.47
C ARG A 27 -4.20 4.77 5.05
N GLY A 28 -5.47 4.67 4.65
CA GLY A 28 -5.92 5.19 3.36
C GLY A 28 -5.88 6.73 3.33
N VAL A 29 -5.35 7.29 2.24
CA VAL A 29 -5.23 8.76 2.02
C VAL A 29 -5.92 9.23 0.74
N GLY A 30 -6.56 8.33 -0.01
CA GLY A 30 -7.27 8.60 -1.27
C GLY A 30 -8.74 8.17 -1.24
N ALA A 31 -9.31 7.95 -2.43
CA ALA A 31 -10.66 7.43 -2.56
C ALA A 31 -10.80 6.03 -1.93
N ARG A 32 -11.97 5.74 -1.37
CA ARG A 32 -12.27 4.41 -0.83
C ARG A 32 -12.58 3.44 -1.97
N GLY A 33 -11.95 2.28 -1.92
CA GLY A 33 -12.17 1.21 -2.90
C GLY A 33 -11.08 0.15 -2.80
N GLU A 34 -11.16 -0.82 -3.71
CA GLU A 34 -10.15 -1.85 -3.93
C GLU A 34 -9.67 -1.75 -5.38
N VAL A 35 -8.37 -1.93 -5.59
CA VAL A 35 -7.75 -1.93 -6.93
C VAL A 35 -6.62 -2.95 -6.95
N VAL A 36 -6.41 -3.55 -8.12
CA VAL A 36 -5.32 -4.49 -8.39
C VAL A 36 -4.43 -3.88 -9.47
N GLY A 37 -3.11 -3.99 -9.31
CA GLY A 37 -2.12 -3.49 -10.27
C GLY A 37 -0.70 -3.93 -9.94
N GLU A 38 0.24 -3.52 -10.77
CA GLU A 38 1.68 -3.71 -10.52
C GLU A 38 2.17 -2.72 -9.45
N VAL A 39 2.97 -3.22 -8.51
CA VAL A 39 3.61 -2.39 -7.50
C VAL A 39 5.00 -1.98 -7.99
N CYS A 40 5.18 -0.69 -8.26
CA CYS A 40 6.45 -0.09 -8.66
C CYS A 40 6.99 0.86 -7.57
N PHE A 41 8.28 1.17 -7.62
CA PHE A 41 8.89 2.20 -6.77
C PHE A 41 9.64 3.23 -7.61
N ASN A 42 9.77 4.45 -7.09
CA ASN A 42 10.52 5.55 -7.72
C ASN A 42 11.37 6.26 -6.65
N THR A 43 12.61 6.63 -7.00
CA THR A 43 13.58 7.28 -6.08
C THR A 43 13.55 8.81 -6.14
N SER A 44 12.65 9.39 -6.93
CA SER A 44 12.46 10.84 -7.01
C SER A 44 11.95 11.39 -5.68
N ILE A 45 12.52 12.49 -5.22
CA ILE A 45 12.19 13.12 -3.93
C ILE A 45 11.17 14.27 -4.13
N THR A 46 11.00 14.75 -5.37
CA THR A 46 10.10 15.85 -5.76
C THR A 46 9.33 15.50 -7.04
N GLY A 47 8.32 16.30 -7.40
CA GLY A 47 7.53 16.12 -8.65
C GLY A 47 6.43 15.05 -8.57
N TYR A 48 5.88 14.78 -7.38
CA TYR A 48 4.87 13.73 -7.20
C TYR A 48 3.56 14.03 -7.97
N GLN A 49 3.23 15.29 -8.20
CA GLN A 49 2.00 15.67 -8.92
C GLN A 49 2.10 15.28 -10.39
N GLU A 50 3.22 15.57 -11.03
CA GLU A 50 3.51 15.27 -12.43
C GLU A 50 3.71 13.78 -12.68
N ILE A 51 4.17 13.03 -11.68
CA ILE A 51 4.34 11.57 -11.78
C ILE A 51 2.99 10.82 -11.67
N MET A 52 2.02 11.36 -10.93
CA MET A 52 0.72 10.70 -10.68
C MET A 52 -0.39 11.05 -11.68
N THR A 53 -0.12 11.94 -12.64
CA THR A 53 -1.03 12.26 -13.75
C THR A 53 -0.87 11.29 -14.90
#